data_AF-A0A7C9MTL2-F1
#
_entry.id   AF-A0A7C9MTL2-F1
#
_cell.length_a   1.000
_cell.length_b   1.000
_cell.length_c   1.000
_cell.angle_alpha   90.00
_cell.angle_beta   90.00
_cell.angle_gamma   90.00
#
_symmetry.space_group_name_H-M   'P 1'
#
loop_
_entity.id
_entity.type
_entity.pdbx_description
1 polymer ?
#
loop_
_entity_poly.entity_id
_entity_poly.type
_entity_poly.pdbx_seq_one_letter_code
_entity_poly.pdbx_strand_id
1 'polypeptide(L)' 'MKFGFRWFWRRGPKSDLPPEIEQARALIEAVDRGGLPLNPAKVNAIARDLGLEVGRHAAVEQTVERIRACLLR' A
#
# COMPACT_ATOMS: atom_id res chain seq x y z
N MET A 1 12.43 22.70 3.31
CA MET A 1 12.46 21.30 3.80
C MET A 1 12.07 20.39 2.65
N LYS A 2 13.03 19.65 2.07
CA LYS A 2 12.79 18.77 0.91
C LYS A 2 12.50 17.36 1.42
N PHE A 3 11.23 17.00 1.62
CA PHE A 3 10.85 15.60 1.88
C PHE A 3 10.71 14.85 0.56
N GLY A 4 11.85 14.51 -0.03
CA GLY A 4 11.92 13.62 -1.19
C GLY A 4 12.02 12.17 -0.72
N PHE A 5 10.89 11.47 -0.57
CA PHE A 5 10.92 10.02 -0.36
C PHE A 5 10.89 9.30 -1.71
N ARG A 6 12.10 8.96 -2.17
CA ARG A 6 12.41 8.28 -3.42
C ARG A 6 11.84 6.85 -3.38
N TRP A 7 10.61 6.69 -3.83
CA TRP A 7 9.92 5.40 -4.03
C TRP A 7 10.42 4.73 -5.32
N PHE A 8 11.72 4.40 -5.37
CA PHE A 8 12.29 3.63 -6.46
C PHE A 8 13.04 2.45 -5.85
N TRP A 9 12.43 1.26 -5.95
CA TRP A 9 13.01 -0.06 -5.75
C TRP A 9 13.68 -0.33 -4.40
N ARG A 10 12.92 -0.93 -3.48
CA ARG A 10 13.53 -1.85 -2.51
C ARG A 10 13.00 -3.25 -2.82
N ARG A 11 13.70 -3.94 -3.72
CA ARG A 11 13.61 -5.39 -3.86
C ARG A 11 14.22 -5.95 -2.57
N GLY A 12 13.38 -6.11 -1.55
CA GLY A 12 13.74 -6.79 -0.30
C GLY A 12 14.06 -8.26 -0.57
N PRO A 13 14.65 -8.98 0.40
CA PRO A 13 14.87 -10.42 0.26
C PRO A 13 13.55 -11.08 -0.15
N LYS A 14 13.58 -11.98 -1.16
CA LYS A 14 12.41 -12.73 -1.61
C LYS A 14 11.73 -13.33 -0.38
N SER A 15 10.63 -12.74 0.10
CA SER A 15 9.77 -13.49 0.99
C SER A 15 9.01 -14.48 0.12
N ASP A 16 8.66 -15.63 0.68
CA ASP A 16 7.78 -16.60 0.02
C ASP A 16 6.33 -16.08 -0.13
N LEU A 17 6.07 -14.82 0.23
CA LEU A 17 4.76 -14.20 0.11
C LEU A 17 4.52 -13.71 -1.32
N PRO A 18 3.26 -13.72 -1.78
CA PRO A 18 2.89 -13.12 -3.05
C PRO A 18 3.29 -11.63 -3.09
N PRO A 19 3.76 -11.11 -4.24
CA PRO A 19 4.27 -9.74 -4.36
C PRO A 19 3.23 -8.66 -4.00
N GLU A 20 1.94 -8.93 -4.19
CA GLU A 20 0.83 -8.07 -3.78
C GLU A 20 0.74 -7.93 -2.25
N ILE A 21 0.97 -9.02 -1.50
CA ILE A 21 0.96 -9.04 -0.03
C ILE A 21 2.16 -8.26 0.51
N GLU A 22 3.34 -8.42 -0.10
CA GLU A 22 4.53 -7.65 0.28
C GLU A 22 4.32 -6.15 0.10
N GLN A 23 3.76 -5.75 -1.05
CA GLN A 23 3.48 -4.34 -1.35
C GLN A 23 2.43 -3.75 -0.39
N ALA A 24 1.39 -4.52 -0.08
CA ALA A 24 0.36 -4.14 0.86
C ALA A 24 0.93 -3.93 2.28
N ARG A 25 1.74 -4.87 2.77
CA ARG A 25 2.40 -4.74 4.08
C ARG A 25 3.34 -3.52 4.12
N ALA A 26 4.16 -3.34 3.10
CA ALA A 26 5.06 -2.20 3.01
C ALA A 26 4.32 -0.86 3.00
N LEU A 27 3.15 -0.80 2.35
CA LEU A 27 2.25 0.35 2.38
C LEU A 27 1.74 0.61 3.81
N ILE A 28 1.18 -0.39 4.48
CA ILE A 28 0.65 -0.24 5.85
C ILE A 28 1.75 0.18 6.83
N GLU A 29 2.91 -0.48 6.81
CA GLU A 29 4.05 -0.09 7.66
C GLU A 29 4.51 1.35 7.42
N ALA A 30 4.47 1.83 6.17
CA ALA A 30 4.80 3.22 5.88
C ALA A 30 3.77 4.18 6.47
N VAL A 31 2.48 3.84 6.39
CA VAL A 31 1.38 4.60 7.00
C VAL A 31 1.48 4.62 8.51
N ASP A 32 1.72 3.47 9.14
CA ASP A 32 1.84 3.33 10.59
C ASP A 32 3.03 4.13 11.16
N ARG A 33 4.08 4.32 10.36
CA ARG A 33 5.21 5.22 10.68
C ARG A 33 4.91 6.71 10.47
N GLY A 34 3.67 7.07 10.14
CA GLY A 34 3.23 8.45 9.88
C GLY A 34 3.48 8.92 8.44
N GLY A 35 3.79 8.02 7.51
CA GLY A 35 3.98 8.34 6.09
C GLY A 35 2.64 8.38 5.34
N LEU A 36 2.36 9.49 4.66
CA LEU A 36 1.16 9.58 3.80
C LEU A 36 1.46 9.10 2.37
N PRO A 37 0.62 8.23 1.77
CA PRO A 37 0.79 7.83 0.39
C PRO A 37 0.56 9.04 -0.53
N LEU A 38 1.61 9.46 -1.23
CA LEU A 38 1.55 10.62 -2.14
C LEU A 38 0.74 10.36 -3.42
N ASN A 39 0.38 9.10 -3.70
CA ASN A 39 -0.34 8.73 -4.92
C ASN A 39 -1.56 7.81 -4.61
N PRO A 40 -2.79 8.36 -4.63
CA PRO A 40 -4.01 7.58 -4.42
C PRO A 40 -4.20 6.46 -5.45
N ALA A 41 -3.82 6.69 -6.71
CA ALA A 41 -3.98 5.70 -7.78
C ALA A 41 -3.13 4.44 -7.51
N LYS A 42 -1.96 4.62 -6.90
CA LYS A 42 -1.08 3.51 -6.51
C LYS A 42 -1.65 2.69 -5.35
N VAL A 43 -2.23 3.36 -4.36
CA VAL A 43 -2.93 2.68 -3.25
C VAL A 43 -4.10 1.86 -3.79
N ASN A 44 -4.86 2.43 -4.73
CA ASN A 44 -5.96 1.72 -5.39
C ASN A 44 -5.49 0.54 -6.24
N ALA A 45 -4.32 0.64 -6.89
CA ALA A 45 -3.74 -0.48 -7.63
C ALA A 45 -3.39 -1.65 -6.70
N ILE A 46 -2.68 -1.37 -5.59
CA ILE A 46 -2.35 -2.38 -4.58
C ILE A 46 -3.61 -3.05 -4.03
N ALA A 47 -4.66 -2.27 -3.74
CA ALA A 47 -5.93 -2.83 -3.30
C ALA A 47 -6.55 -3.77 -4.34
N ARG A 48 -6.52 -3.41 -5.63
CA ARG A 48 -7.03 -4.26 -6.72
C ARG A 48 -6.20 -5.53 -6.89
N ASP A 49 -4.88 -5.43 -6.75
CA ASP A 49 -3.97 -6.58 -6.83
C ASP A 49 -4.24 -7.58 -5.68
N LEU A 50 -4.70 -7.10 -4.51
CA LEU A 50 -5.19 -7.93 -3.41
C LEU A 50 -6.62 -8.50 -3.63
N GLY A 51 -7.26 -8.20 -4.76
CA GLY A 51 -8.65 -8.60 -5.03
C GLY A 51 -9.71 -7.72 -4.36
N LEU A 52 -9.35 -6.56 -3.82
CA LEU A 52 -10.31 -5.61 -3.26
C LEU A 52 -10.91 -4.72 -4.36
N GLU A 53 -12.24 -4.64 -4.40
CA GLU A 53 -12.92 -3.72 -5.31
C GLU A 53 -12.89 -2.28 -4.77
N VAL A 54 -12.12 -1.40 -5.40
CA VAL A 54 -12.01 0.02 -5.03
C VAL A 54 -12.45 0.97 -6.16
N GLY A 55 -13.33 1.90 -5.81
CA GLY A 55 -13.78 2.96 -6.70
C GLY A 55 -12.63 3.92 -7.07
N ARG A 56 -12.71 4.53 -8.25
CA ARG A 56 -11.69 5.49 -8.73
C ARG A 56 -11.51 6.70 -7.79
N HIS A 57 -12.57 7.09 -7.10
CA HIS A 57 -12.61 8.23 -6.16
C HIS A 57 -12.65 7.78 -4.69
N ALA A 58 -12.28 6.52 -4.40
CA ALA A 58 -12.22 6.04 -3.03
C ALA A 58 -11.23 6.89 -2.23
N ALA A 59 -11.61 7.26 -1.00
CA ALA A 59 -10.72 7.93 -0.09
C ALA A 59 -9.52 7.03 0.22
N VAL A 60 -8.31 7.61 0.22
CA VAL A 60 -7.07 6.86 0.44
C VAL A 60 -7.09 6.16 1.79
N GLU A 61 -7.52 6.85 2.84
CA GLU A 61 -7.60 6.30 4.18
C GLU A 61 -8.54 5.09 4.25
N GLN A 62 -9.74 5.19 3.65
CA GLN A 62 -10.65 4.04 3.55
C GLN A 62 -10.02 2.86 2.80
N THR A 63 -9.24 3.14 1.76
CA THR A 63 -8.57 2.08 0.99
C THR A 63 -7.47 1.41 1.80
N VAL A 64 -6.68 2.20 2.54
CA VAL A 64 -5.65 1.72 3.46
C VAL A 64 -6.28 0.84 4.55
N GLU A 65 -7.40 1.27 5.15
CA GLU A 65 -8.11 0.48 6.17
C GLU A 65 -8.61 -0.86 5.61
N ARG A 66 -9.11 -0.89 4.37
CA ARG A 66 -9.52 -2.14 3.71
C ARG A 66 -8.35 -3.07 3.42
N ILE A 67 -7.22 -2.52 3.00
CA ILE A 67 -5.98 -3.29 2.83
C ILE A 67 -5.53 -3.88 4.18
N ARG A 68 -5.57 -3.08 5.26
CA ARG A 68 -5.23 -3.54 6.62
C ARG A 68 -6.15 -4.69 7.06
N ALA A 69 -7.46 -4.56 6.87
CA ALA A 69 -8.42 -5.62 7.19
C ALA A 69 -8.17 -6.90 6.37
N CYS A 70 -7.79 -6.75 5.09
CA CYS A 70 -7.46 -7.88 4.22
C CYS A 70 -6.24 -8.66 4.70
N LEU A 71 -5.21 -7.97 5.23
CA LEU A 71 -3.99 -8.59 5.74
C LEU A 71 -4.13 -9.24 7.11
N LEU A 72 -5.20 -8.91 7.85
CA LEU A 72 -5.49 -9.50 9.16
C LEU A 72 -6.30 -10.82 9.08
N ARG A 73 -6.76 -11.17 7.89
CA ARG A 73 -7.56 -12.37 7.62
C ARG A 73 -6.66 -13.55 7.27
#